data_AF-A0A832HTN4-F1
#
_entry.id   AF-A0A832HTN4-F1
#
_cell.length_a   1.000
_cell.length_b   1.000
_cell.length_c   1.000
_cell.angle_alpha   90.00
_cell.angle_beta   90.00
_cell.angle_gamma   90.00
#
_symmetry.space_group_name_H-M   'P 1'
#
loop_
_entity.id
_entity.type
_entity.pdbx_description
1 polymer ?
#
loop_
_entity_poly.entity_id
_entity_poly.type
_entity_poly.pdbx_seq_one_letter_code
_entity_poly.pdbx_strand_id
1 'polypeptide(L)'
;MERLETTLTPEALKAYQEEEAKQRLWRTKVGCFLVVTLMPAGIVLDLSTYPEMTGVFFQFRIGCSLIAALIWGFLFTKQGEANLRILSAAVPLLPAVFIAMMIAVMDGFNSPYYAGLNLVLIAVGTVLVWTYLECLAFVLIVLGMYLIAGLLSPVPPKTGTLISNLVFILMMDFIVVIGTYYQNRLRVQEFALRFELDQRKKELEESYRKLRELDELKSRF
;
A
#
# COMPACT_ATOMS: atom_id res chain seq x y z
N MET A 1 -5.80 -10.88 11.82
CA MET A 1 -4.36 -10.69 12.09
C MET A 1 -4.01 -11.31 13.43
N GLU A 2 -4.71 -10.90 14.49
CA GLU A 2 -4.54 -11.39 15.86
C GLU A 2 -4.40 -12.92 15.99
N ARG A 3 -5.24 -13.73 15.32
CA ARG A 3 -5.20 -15.21 15.46
C ARG A 3 -3.98 -15.94 14.89
N LEU A 4 -3.22 -15.36 13.95
CA LEU A 4 -2.06 -16.04 13.32
C LEU A 4 -0.73 -15.53 13.90
N GLU A 5 -0.68 -14.29 14.34
CA GLU A 5 0.46 -13.78 15.10
C GLU A 5 0.51 -14.40 16.50
N THR A 6 -0.64 -14.75 17.09
CA THR A 6 -0.71 -15.44 18.39
C THR A 6 -0.12 -16.85 18.39
N THR A 7 0.14 -17.44 17.22
CA THR A 7 0.82 -18.75 17.15
C THR A 7 2.34 -18.64 17.13
N LEU A 8 2.89 -17.42 16.97
CA LEU A 8 4.33 -17.18 17.03
C LEU A 8 4.79 -17.11 18.50
N THR A 9 6.01 -17.57 18.77
CA THR A 9 6.66 -17.34 20.07
C THR A 9 6.90 -15.84 20.28
N PRO A 10 7.03 -15.35 21.52
CA PRO A 10 7.27 -13.92 21.78
C PRO A 10 8.52 -13.37 21.08
N GLU A 11 9.56 -14.20 20.95
CA GLU A 11 10.79 -13.87 20.22
C GLU A 11 10.53 -13.75 18.70
N ALA A 12 9.84 -14.74 18.12
CA ALA A 12 9.47 -14.72 16.70
C ALA A 12 8.54 -13.54 16.36
N LEU A 13 7.60 -13.22 17.24
CA LEU A 13 6.69 -12.09 17.06
C LEU A 13 7.44 -10.75 17.05
N LYS A 14 8.40 -10.56 17.95
CA LYS A 14 9.22 -9.34 17.97
C LYS A 14 10.07 -9.21 16.70
N ALA A 15 10.71 -10.30 16.28
CA ALA A 15 11.48 -10.33 15.04
C ALA A 15 10.60 -10.04 13.81
N TYR A 16 9.38 -10.57 13.77
CA TYR A 16 8.40 -10.29 12.71
C TYR A 16 8.03 -8.81 12.66
N GLN A 17 7.73 -8.18 13.80
CA GLN A 17 7.37 -6.75 13.88
C GLN A 17 8.51 -5.84 13.40
N GLU A 18 9.76 -6.17 13.75
CA GLU A 18 10.94 -5.43 13.29
C GLU A 18 11.13 -5.57 11.77
N GLU A 19 10.90 -6.74 11.21
CA GLU A 19 10.94 -6.96 9.76
C GLU A 19 9.80 -6.22 9.05
N GLU A 20 8.58 -6.31 9.58
CA GLU A 20 7.39 -5.64 9.02
C GLU A 20 7.59 -4.12 9.00
N ALA A 21 8.14 -3.52 10.05
CA ALA A 21 8.43 -2.09 10.09
C ALA A 21 9.41 -1.66 8.98
N LYS A 22 10.48 -2.44 8.77
CA LYS A 22 11.46 -2.19 7.70
C LYS A 22 10.82 -2.34 6.32
N GLN A 23 10.02 -3.40 6.12
CA GLN A 23 9.29 -3.61 4.87
C GLN A 23 8.30 -2.47 4.62
N ARG A 24 7.52 -2.05 5.63
CA ARG A 24 6.56 -0.95 5.51
C ARG A 24 7.25 0.36 5.13
N LEU A 25 8.40 0.67 5.71
CA LEU A 25 9.19 1.86 5.35
C LEU A 25 9.63 1.80 3.88
N TRP A 26 10.26 0.71 3.47
CA TRP A 26 10.73 0.52 2.09
C TRP A 26 9.58 0.61 1.09
N ARG A 27 8.48 -0.10 1.34
CA ARG A 27 7.33 -0.12 0.45
C ARG A 27 6.59 1.21 0.40
N THR A 28 6.59 1.99 1.50
CA THR A 28 6.07 3.36 1.49
C THR A 28 6.93 4.28 0.62
N LYS A 29 8.26 4.16 0.67
CA LYS A 29 9.17 4.90 -0.23
C LYS A 29 8.92 4.55 -1.70
N VAL A 30 8.68 3.27 -2.02
CA VAL A 30 8.26 2.85 -3.37
C VAL A 30 6.90 3.47 -3.73
N GLY A 31 5.95 3.51 -2.80
CA GLY A 31 4.66 4.19 -2.98
C GLY A 31 4.84 5.67 -3.33
N CYS A 32 5.70 6.40 -2.62
CA CYS A 32 6.02 7.78 -2.95
C CYS A 32 6.59 7.92 -4.36
N PHE A 33 7.55 7.06 -4.73
CA PHE A 33 8.12 7.05 -6.07
C PHE A 33 7.06 6.84 -7.16
N LEU A 34 6.12 5.92 -6.94
CA LEU A 34 5.00 5.69 -7.85
C LEU A 34 4.11 6.93 -7.97
N VAL A 35 3.78 7.61 -6.88
CA VAL A 35 2.97 8.84 -6.94
C VAL A 35 3.72 9.94 -7.70
N VAL A 36 4.99 10.17 -7.38
CA VAL A 36 5.82 11.20 -8.02
C VAL A 36 5.93 10.99 -9.53
N THR A 37 5.99 9.74 -9.99
CA THR A 37 6.19 9.39 -11.41
C THR A 37 4.87 9.22 -12.17
N LEU A 38 3.89 8.52 -11.62
CA LEU A 38 2.63 8.21 -12.29
C LEU A 38 1.67 9.39 -12.33
N MET A 39 1.65 10.25 -11.30
CA MET A 39 0.74 11.41 -11.32
C MET A 39 1.01 12.36 -12.49
N PRO A 40 2.25 12.78 -12.77
CA PRO A 40 2.55 13.61 -13.94
C PRO A 40 2.34 12.87 -15.26
N ALA A 41 2.63 11.56 -15.31
CA ALA A 41 2.44 10.74 -16.51
C ALA A 41 0.96 10.70 -16.95
N GLY A 42 0.02 10.89 -16.03
CA GLY A 42 -1.41 10.98 -16.35
C GLY A 42 -1.80 12.20 -17.19
N ILE A 43 -0.90 13.16 -17.46
CA ILE A 43 -1.14 14.24 -18.43
C ILE A 43 -1.53 13.71 -19.82
N VAL A 44 -1.02 12.52 -20.19
CA VAL A 44 -1.36 11.87 -21.47
C VAL A 44 -2.86 11.61 -21.56
N LEU A 45 -3.50 11.22 -20.45
CA LEU A 45 -4.94 11.03 -20.39
C LEU A 45 -5.69 12.36 -20.44
N ASP A 46 -5.17 13.37 -19.75
CA ASP A 46 -5.80 14.70 -19.67
C ASP A 46 -5.89 15.36 -21.05
N LEU A 47 -4.82 15.26 -21.85
CA LEU A 47 -4.77 15.78 -23.23
C LEU A 47 -5.87 15.19 -24.13
N SER A 48 -6.21 13.92 -23.91
CA SER A 48 -7.23 13.22 -24.71
C SER A 48 -8.65 13.40 -24.19
N THR A 49 -8.82 13.52 -22.87
CA THR A 49 -10.14 13.49 -22.23
C THR A 49 -10.69 14.89 -22.00
N TYR A 50 -9.84 15.81 -21.54
CA TYR A 50 -10.21 17.16 -21.16
C TYR A 50 -9.16 18.17 -21.63
N PRO A 51 -8.97 18.32 -22.96
CA PRO A 51 -7.92 19.14 -23.54
C PRO A 51 -7.94 20.58 -23.02
N GLU A 52 -9.13 21.15 -22.80
CA GLU A 52 -9.34 22.52 -22.30
C GLU A 52 -8.87 22.72 -20.84
N MET A 53 -8.93 21.69 -20.00
CA MET A 53 -8.58 21.76 -18.57
C MET A 53 -7.20 21.18 -18.25
N THR A 54 -6.45 20.75 -19.27
CA THR A 54 -5.13 20.12 -19.12
C THR A 54 -4.17 20.95 -18.26
N GLY A 55 -4.14 22.27 -18.43
CA GLY A 55 -3.26 23.14 -17.66
C GLY A 55 -3.55 23.13 -16.16
N VAL A 56 -4.84 23.16 -15.78
CA VAL A 56 -5.27 23.11 -14.38
C VAL A 56 -4.99 21.74 -13.78
N PHE A 57 -5.24 20.67 -14.51
CA PHE A 57 -4.95 19.30 -14.04
C PHE A 57 -3.47 19.02 -13.93
N PHE A 58 -2.66 19.59 -14.81
CA PHE A 58 -1.21 19.49 -14.69
C PHE A 58 -0.72 20.17 -13.40
N GLN A 59 -1.29 21.32 -13.01
CA GLN A 59 -0.96 21.97 -11.73
C GLN A 59 -1.37 21.09 -10.54
N PHE A 60 -2.55 20.47 -10.57
CA PHE A 60 -2.97 19.51 -9.54
C PHE A 60 -2.03 18.31 -9.45
N ARG A 61 -1.62 17.74 -10.58
CA ARG A 61 -0.69 16.61 -10.65
C ARG A 61 0.68 16.97 -10.09
N ILE A 62 1.25 18.10 -10.51
CA ILE A 62 2.55 18.57 -10.01
C ILE A 62 2.46 18.93 -8.52
N GLY A 63 1.37 19.55 -8.06
CA GLY A 63 1.13 19.81 -6.65
C GLY A 63 1.11 18.52 -5.82
N CYS A 64 0.39 17.51 -6.29
CA CYS A 64 0.38 16.17 -5.69
C CYS A 64 1.78 15.55 -5.67
N SER A 65 2.51 15.57 -6.78
CA SER A 65 3.87 15.01 -6.87
C SER A 65 4.86 15.74 -5.98
N LEU A 66 4.77 17.07 -5.86
CA LEU A 66 5.61 17.86 -4.96
C LEU A 66 5.36 17.48 -3.50
N ILE A 67 4.11 17.40 -3.07
CA ILE A 67 3.77 16.98 -1.70
C ILE A 67 4.25 15.54 -1.45
N ALA A 68 4.06 14.63 -2.41
CA ALA A 68 4.57 13.27 -2.31
C ALA A 68 6.11 13.21 -2.22
N ALA A 69 6.83 14.06 -2.97
CA ALA A 69 8.28 14.17 -2.92
C ALA A 69 8.77 14.72 -1.58
N LEU A 70 8.06 15.68 -0.98
CA LEU A 70 8.35 16.18 0.37
C LEU A 70 8.16 15.09 1.43
N ILE A 71 7.07 14.34 1.35
CA ILE A 71 6.83 13.15 2.19
C ILE A 71 7.96 12.14 2.00
N TRP A 72 8.38 11.91 0.75
CA TRP A 72 9.45 10.98 0.43
C TRP A 72 10.78 11.40 1.06
N GLY A 73 11.16 12.68 0.94
CA GLY A 73 12.34 13.25 1.59
C GLY A 73 12.26 13.12 3.11
N PHE A 74 11.10 13.37 3.70
CA PHE A 74 10.87 13.25 5.14
C PHE A 74 11.04 11.82 5.67
N LEU A 75 10.68 10.80 4.87
CA LEU A 75 10.85 9.37 5.20
C LEU A 75 12.33 8.91 5.27
N PHE A 76 13.29 9.76 4.88
CA PHE A 76 14.71 9.49 5.12
C PHE A 76 15.21 10.02 6.48
N THR A 77 14.36 10.72 7.23
CA THR A 77 14.69 11.25 8.56
C THR A 77 14.17 10.32 9.67
N LYS A 78 14.82 10.35 10.85
CA LYS A 78 14.36 9.60 12.04
C LYS A 78 12.93 9.98 12.47
N GLN A 79 12.52 11.23 12.24
CA GLN A 79 11.18 11.71 12.55
C GLN A 79 10.13 11.16 11.56
N GLY A 80 10.51 10.96 10.31
CA GLY A 80 9.67 10.30 9.31
C GLY A 80 9.45 8.82 9.64
N GLU A 81 10.48 8.13 10.10
CA GLU A 81 10.36 6.74 10.56
C GLU A 81 9.44 6.61 11.78
N ALA A 82 9.54 7.54 12.75
CA ALA A 82 8.66 7.57 13.92
C ALA A 82 7.18 7.77 13.56
N ASN A 83 6.90 8.50 12.46
CA ASN A 83 5.54 8.79 11.98
C ASN A 83 5.10 7.89 10.81
N LEU A 84 5.82 6.80 10.56
CA LEU A 84 5.64 5.96 9.37
C LEU A 84 4.20 5.50 9.17
N ARG A 85 3.46 5.19 10.25
CA ARG A 85 2.06 4.74 10.13
C ARG A 85 1.17 5.78 9.45
N ILE A 86 1.27 7.04 9.88
CA ILE A 86 0.50 8.16 9.31
C ILE A 86 0.95 8.46 7.89
N LEU A 87 2.27 8.53 7.67
CA LEU A 87 2.84 8.81 6.33
C LEU A 87 2.46 7.70 5.34
N SER A 88 2.46 6.44 5.77
CA SER A 88 2.08 5.31 4.91
C SER A 88 0.65 5.41 4.42
N ALA A 89 -0.28 5.91 5.24
CA ALA A 89 -1.68 6.16 4.87
C ALA A 89 -1.84 7.43 4.03
N ALA A 90 -1.07 8.48 4.31
CA ALA A 90 -1.14 9.76 3.60
C ALA A 90 -0.70 9.65 2.13
N VAL A 91 0.33 8.85 1.83
CA VAL A 91 0.89 8.71 0.48
C VAL A 91 -0.14 8.29 -0.58
N PRO A 92 -0.95 7.22 -0.40
CA PRO A 92 -1.99 6.86 -1.36
C PRO A 92 -3.26 7.71 -1.25
N LEU A 93 -3.54 8.31 -0.08
CA LEU A 93 -4.68 9.23 0.06
C LEU A 93 -4.48 10.51 -0.74
N LEU A 94 -3.24 10.99 -0.83
CA LEU A 94 -2.92 12.21 -1.57
C LEU A 94 -3.40 12.16 -3.03
N PRO A 95 -2.97 11.21 -3.88
CA PRO A 95 -3.47 11.14 -5.25
C PRO A 95 -4.98 10.86 -5.31
N ALA A 96 -5.54 10.07 -4.38
CA ALA A 96 -6.99 9.82 -4.33
C ALA A 96 -7.79 11.11 -4.14
N VAL A 97 -7.34 12.01 -3.25
CA VAL A 97 -7.97 13.32 -3.02
C VAL A 97 -7.88 14.19 -4.27
N PHE A 98 -6.70 14.29 -4.90
CA PHE A 98 -6.54 15.08 -6.12
C PHE A 98 -7.40 14.56 -7.27
N ILE A 99 -7.47 13.24 -7.46
CA ILE A 99 -8.34 12.62 -8.47
C ILE A 99 -9.82 12.86 -8.15
N ALA A 100 -10.23 12.74 -6.89
CA ALA A 100 -11.60 13.03 -6.47
C ALA A 100 -11.98 14.50 -6.71
N MET A 101 -11.06 15.44 -6.47
CA MET A 101 -11.27 16.85 -6.81
C MET A 101 -11.45 17.05 -8.33
N MET A 102 -10.65 16.37 -9.15
CA MET A 102 -10.81 16.40 -10.61
C MET A 102 -12.16 15.84 -11.05
N ILE A 103 -12.65 14.78 -10.41
CA ILE A 103 -13.99 14.23 -10.66
C ILE A 103 -15.08 15.25 -10.31
N ALA A 104 -14.95 15.93 -9.17
CA ALA A 104 -15.94 16.88 -8.69
C ALA A 104 -16.07 18.13 -9.59
N VAL A 105 -14.96 18.63 -10.11
CA VAL A 105 -14.92 19.84 -10.96
C VAL A 105 -15.39 19.56 -12.40
N MET A 106 -15.31 18.29 -12.85
CA MET A 106 -15.70 17.89 -14.21
C MET A 106 -17.08 17.23 -14.25
N ASP A 107 -17.20 16.12 -14.99
CA ASP A 107 -18.46 15.43 -15.25
C ASP A 107 -18.99 14.59 -14.07
N GLY A 108 -18.42 14.76 -12.86
CA GLY A 108 -18.86 14.07 -11.66
C GLY A 108 -18.85 12.57 -11.85
N PHE A 109 -20.00 11.94 -11.60
CA PHE A 109 -20.17 10.49 -11.75
C PHE A 109 -19.86 9.96 -13.16
N ASN A 110 -19.95 10.80 -14.19
CA ASN A 110 -19.67 10.41 -15.56
C ASN A 110 -18.19 10.51 -15.93
N SER A 111 -17.35 11.05 -15.04
CA SER A 111 -15.94 11.26 -15.32
C SER A 111 -15.18 9.92 -15.43
N PRO A 112 -14.32 9.74 -16.45
CA PRO A 112 -13.49 8.54 -16.58
C PRO A 112 -12.38 8.47 -15.52
N TYR A 113 -12.17 9.52 -14.73
CA TYR A 113 -11.17 9.56 -13.68
C TYR A 113 -11.43 8.61 -12.50
N TYR A 114 -12.59 7.96 -12.44
CA TYR A 114 -12.79 6.82 -11.53
C TYR A 114 -11.75 5.71 -11.78
N ALA A 115 -11.28 5.53 -13.02
CA ALA A 115 -10.22 4.59 -13.35
C ALA A 115 -8.89 4.97 -12.67
N GLY A 116 -8.66 6.27 -12.44
CA GLY A 116 -7.53 6.76 -11.65
C GLY A 116 -7.62 6.33 -10.18
N LEU A 117 -8.81 6.36 -9.58
CA LEU A 117 -9.02 5.83 -8.23
C LEU A 117 -8.73 4.32 -8.18
N ASN A 118 -9.16 3.56 -9.20
CA ASN A 118 -8.83 2.13 -9.30
C ASN A 118 -7.31 1.87 -9.38
N LEU A 119 -6.54 2.72 -10.08
CA LEU A 119 -5.08 2.61 -10.09
C LEU A 119 -4.48 2.82 -8.70
N VAL A 120 -5.01 3.76 -7.91
CA VAL A 120 -4.59 3.95 -6.51
C VAL A 120 -4.90 2.71 -5.68
N LEU A 121 -6.10 2.13 -5.82
CA LEU A 121 -6.49 0.91 -5.11
C LEU A 121 -5.57 -0.27 -5.44
N ILE A 122 -5.19 -0.44 -6.71
CA ILE A 122 -4.22 -1.45 -7.15
C ILE A 122 -2.87 -1.22 -6.50
N ALA A 123 -2.36 0.01 -6.53
CA ALA A 123 -1.08 0.34 -5.93
C ALA A 123 -1.07 0.02 -4.42
N VAL A 124 -2.15 0.35 -3.71
CA VAL A 124 -2.29 0.01 -2.29
C VAL A 124 -2.30 -1.50 -2.06
N GLY A 125 -3.12 -2.25 -2.80
CA GLY A 125 -3.27 -3.71 -2.63
C GLY A 125 -2.07 -4.55 -3.06
N THR A 126 -1.09 -3.96 -3.75
CA THR A 126 0.09 -4.67 -4.28
C THR A 126 1.38 -4.19 -3.65
N VAL A 127 1.54 -2.87 -3.54
CA VAL A 127 2.78 -2.25 -3.09
C VAL A 127 2.77 -2.10 -1.59
N LEU A 128 1.69 -1.64 -0.95
CA LEU A 128 1.73 -1.34 0.48
C LEU A 128 1.61 -2.60 1.35
N VAL A 129 2.29 -2.56 2.50
CA VAL A 129 2.21 -3.60 3.54
C VAL A 129 1.20 -3.16 4.58
N TRP A 130 -0.08 -3.37 4.31
CA TRP A 130 -1.14 -2.94 5.20
C TRP A 130 -1.90 -4.11 5.78
N THR A 131 -2.44 -3.89 6.98
CA THR A 131 -3.41 -4.82 7.54
C THR A 131 -4.69 -4.85 6.70
N TYR A 132 -5.45 -5.95 6.77
CA TYR A 132 -6.73 -6.03 6.07
C TYR A 132 -7.73 -4.95 6.55
N LEU A 133 -7.63 -4.52 7.81
CA LEU A 133 -8.47 -3.44 8.36
C LEU A 133 -8.05 -2.07 7.82
N GLU A 134 -6.74 -1.80 7.74
CA GLU A 134 -6.22 -0.57 7.13
C GLU A 134 -6.63 -0.47 5.66
N CYS A 135 -6.54 -1.59 4.93
CA CYS A 135 -7.00 -1.71 3.56
C CYS A 135 -8.52 -1.50 3.45
N LEU A 136 -9.32 -2.18 4.26
CA LEU A 136 -10.78 -2.03 4.26
C LEU A 136 -11.22 -0.58 4.56
N ALA A 137 -10.58 0.07 5.54
CA ALA A 137 -10.86 1.47 5.83
C ALA A 137 -10.52 2.37 4.64
N PHE A 138 -9.39 2.13 3.98
CA PHE A 138 -8.97 2.92 2.83
C PHE A 138 -9.88 2.78 1.62
N VAL A 139 -10.28 1.55 1.24
CA VAL A 139 -11.19 1.35 0.11
C VAL A 139 -12.53 2.05 0.34
N LEU A 140 -13.06 2.00 1.58
CA LEU A 140 -14.27 2.72 1.96
C LEU A 140 -14.10 4.24 1.90
N ILE A 141 -12.94 4.76 2.30
CA ILE A 141 -12.62 6.19 2.17
C ILE A 141 -12.60 6.60 0.70
N VAL A 142 -11.95 5.84 -0.18
CA VAL A 142 -11.87 6.14 -1.62
C VAL A 142 -13.25 6.07 -2.26
N LEU A 143 -14.07 5.07 -1.93
CA LEU A 143 -15.46 4.98 -2.36
C LEU A 143 -16.26 6.19 -1.88
N GLY A 144 -16.10 6.59 -0.62
CA GLY A 144 -16.72 7.80 -0.07
C GLY A 144 -16.30 9.07 -0.81
N MET A 145 -15.01 9.21 -1.14
CA MET A 145 -14.49 10.33 -1.93
C MET A 145 -15.13 10.37 -3.33
N TYR A 146 -15.28 9.22 -3.99
CA TYR A 146 -15.95 9.15 -5.29
C TYR A 146 -17.41 9.59 -5.21
N LEU A 147 -18.15 9.10 -4.20
CA LEU A 147 -19.56 9.46 -3.99
C LEU A 147 -19.71 10.96 -3.70
N ILE A 148 -18.89 11.51 -2.80
CA ILE A 148 -18.91 12.93 -2.46
C ILE A 148 -18.56 13.79 -3.69
N ALA A 149 -17.51 13.42 -4.43
CA ALA A 149 -17.11 14.14 -5.63
C ALA A 149 -18.22 14.18 -6.68
N GLY A 150 -18.90 13.05 -6.91
CA GLY A 150 -20.03 13.00 -7.84
C GLY A 150 -21.24 13.82 -7.38
N LEU A 151 -21.53 13.88 -6.07
CA LEU A 151 -22.62 14.70 -5.51
C LEU A 151 -22.32 16.20 -5.55
N LEU A 152 -21.05 16.60 -5.45
CA LEU A 152 -20.63 18.00 -5.54
C LEU A 152 -20.63 18.52 -6.98
N SER A 153 -20.54 17.63 -7.97
CA SER A 153 -20.57 18.03 -9.38
C SER A 153 -21.98 18.47 -9.77
N PRO A 154 -22.13 19.61 -10.50
CA PRO A 154 -23.42 20.07 -10.99
C PRO A 154 -23.94 19.23 -12.17
N VAL A 155 -23.13 18.32 -12.72
CA VAL A 155 -23.48 17.53 -13.90
C VAL A 155 -24.36 16.34 -13.50
N PRO A 156 -25.55 16.16 -14.10
CA PRO A 156 -26.45 15.08 -13.73
C PRO A 156 -25.83 13.71 -14.05
N PRO A 157 -25.99 12.71 -13.16
CA PRO A 157 -25.47 11.36 -13.39
C PRO A 157 -26.23 10.67 -14.52
N LYS A 158 -25.50 10.10 -15.48
CA LYS A 158 -26.08 9.11 -16.41
C LYS A 158 -26.15 7.79 -15.66
N THR A 159 -27.36 7.28 -15.44
CA THR A 159 -27.60 6.08 -14.61
C THR A 159 -26.73 4.88 -15.04
N GLY A 160 -26.59 4.65 -16.34
CA GLY A 160 -25.75 3.56 -16.86
C GLY A 160 -24.26 3.73 -16.52
N THR A 161 -23.71 4.93 -16.69
CA THR A 161 -22.30 5.23 -16.38
C THR A 161 -22.04 5.18 -14.88
N LEU A 162 -22.95 5.72 -14.07
CA LEU A 162 -22.87 5.67 -12.61
C LEU A 162 -22.83 4.22 -12.11
N ILE A 163 -23.78 3.38 -12.55
CA ILE A 163 -23.84 1.97 -12.14
C ILE A 163 -22.56 1.26 -12.58
N SER A 164 -22.12 1.45 -13.83
CA SER A 164 -20.88 0.85 -14.33
C SER A 164 -19.68 1.22 -13.45
N ASN A 165 -19.47 2.51 -13.22
CA ASN A 165 -18.31 3.01 -12.47
C ASN A 165 -18.33 2.51 -11.01
N LEU A 166 -19.50 2.54 -10.35
CA LEU A 166 -19.66 2.00 -9.00
C LEU A 166 -19.38 0.50 -8.93
N VAL A 167 -19.92 -0.27 -9.87
CA VAL A 167 -19.67 -1.72 -9.92
C VAL A 167 -18.18 -2.00 -10.11
N PHE A 168 -17.49 -1.26 -10.98
CA PHE A 168 -16.05 -1.43 -11.15
C PHE A 168 -15.26 -1.08 -9.88
N ILE A 169 -15.58 0.02 -9.20
CA ILE A 169 -14.92 0.38 -7.93
C ILE A 169 -15.17 -0.71 -6.89
N LEU A 170 -16.41 -1.14 -6.69
CA LEU A 170 -16.76 -2.17 -5.71
C LEU A 170 -16.09 -3.52 -6.00
N MET A 171 -15.99 -3.91 -7.28
CA MET A 171 -15.24 -5.11 -7.67
C MET A 171 -13.75 -4.97 -7.36
N MET A 172 -13.17 -3.80 -7.64
CA MET A 172 -11.77 -3.52 -7.32
C MET A 172 -11.52 -3.53 -5.81
N ASP A 173 -12.39 -2.91 -5.02
CA ASP A 173 -12.33 -2.91 -3.56
C ASP A 173 -12.35 -4.35 -3.02
N PHE A 174 -13.26 -5.18 -3.52
CA PHE A 174 -13.37 -6.58 -3.14
C PHE A 174 -12.09 -7.35 -3.45
N ILE A 175 -11.55 -7.21 -4.67
CA ILE A 175 -10.30 -7.86 -5.08
C ILE A 175 -9.13 -7.42 -4.20
N VAL A 176 -9.00 -6.12 -3.93
CA VAL A 176 -7.90 -5.55 -3.15
C VAL A 176 -7.96 -5.99 -1.69
N VAL A 177 -9.15 -6.00 -1.08
CA VAL A 177 -9.33 -6.44 0.32
C VAL A 177 -9.02 -7.93 0.47
N ILE A 178 -9.54 -8.77 -0.44
CA ILE A 178 -9.27 -10.22 -0.41
C ILE A 178 -7.80 -10.50 -0.69
N GLY A 179 -7.21 -9.84 -1.69
CA GLY A 179 -5.80 -9.96 -2.02
C GLY A 179 -4.92 -9.62 -0.82
N THR A 180 -5.20 -8.50 -0.16
CA THR A 180 -4.49 -8.07 1.05
C THR A 180 -4.66 -9.06 2.21
N TYR A 181 -5.86 -9.63 2.38
CA TYR A 181 -6.10 -10.67 3.40
C TYR A 181 -5.21 -11.89 3.20
N TYR A 182 -5.15 -12.43 1.97
CA TYR A 182 -4.32 -13.60 1.67
C TYR A 182 -2.83 -13.29 1.70
N GLN A 183 -2.41 -12.14 1.15
CA GLN A 183 -1.01 -11.71 1.20
C GLN A 183 -0.51 -11.58 2.64
N ASN A 184 -1.32 -11.04 3.55
CA ASN A 184 -0.95 -10.93 4.95
C ASN A 184 -0.80 -12.30 5.62
N ARG A 185 -1.68 -13.25 5.30
CA ARG A 185 -1.55 -14.63 5.81
C ARG A 185 -0.29 -15.31 5.29
N LEU A 186 -0.03 -15.20 3.99
CA LEU A 186 1.16 -15.78 3.36
C LEU A 186 2.44 -15.20 3.96
N ARG A 187 2.48 -13.89 4.22
CA ARG A 187 3.64 -13.23 4.83
C ARG A 187 3.96 -13.77 6.23
N VAL A 188 2.94 -13.95 7.08
CA VAL A 188 3.14 -14.51 8.42
C VAL A 188 3.60 -15.96 8.34
N GLN A 189 3.03 -16.76 7.44
CA GLN A 189 3.42 -18.16 7.24
C GLN A 189 4.85 -18.29 6.71
N GLU A 190 5.21 -17.46 5.74
CA GLU A 190 6.57 -17.42 5.17
C GLU A 190 7.60 -17.02 6.23
N PHE A 191 7.29 -16.02 7.05
CA PHE A 191 8.14 -15.64 8.17
C PHE A 191 8.30 -16.79 9.17
N ALA A 192 7.19 -17.40 9.61
CA ALA A 192 7.22 -18.49 10.58
C ALA A 192 8.09 -19.67 10.10
N LEU A 193 7.93 -20.06 8.84
CA LEU A 193 8.71 -21.13 8.23
C LEU A 193 10.21 -20.79 8.15
N ARG A 194 10.55 -19.56 7.74
CA ARG A 194 11.95 -19.10 7.69
C ARG A 194 12.57 -19.06 9.08
N PHE A 195 11.83 -18.57 10.07
CA PHE A 195 12.28 -18.49 11.45
C PHE A 195 12.54 -19.88 12.05
N GLU A 196 11.65 -20.85 11.81
CA GLU A 196 11.85 -22.23 12.25
C GLU A 196 13.07 -22.88 11.59
N LEU A 197 13.24 -22.69 10.28
CA LEU A 197 14.41 -23.21 9.55
C LEU A 197 15.73 -22.66 10.10
N ASP A 198 15.77 -21.34 10.40
CA ASP A 198 16.95 -20.71 10.98
C ASP A 198 17.26 -21.24 12.39
N GLN A 199 16.23 -21.52 13.21
CA GLN A 199 16.42 -22.14 14.52
C GLN A 199 16.97 -23.57 14.40
N ARG A 200 16.37 -24.40 13.53
CA ARG A 200 16.83 -25.78 13.29
C ARG A 200 18.28 -25.83 12.80
N LYS A 201 18.66 -24.90 11.93
CA LYS A 201 20.03 -24.79 11.44
C LYS A 201 21.01 -24.48 12.57
N LYS A 202 20.67 -23.55 13.46
CA LYS A 202 21.51 -23.22 14.64
C LYS A 202 21.64 -24.41 15.59
N GLU A 203 20.53 -25.08 15.92
CA GLU A 203 20.54 -26.30 16.76
C GLU A 203 21.46 -27.39 16.19
N LEU A 204 21.40 -27.56 14.86
CA LEU A 204 22.21 -28.54 14.16
C LEU A 204 23.70 -28.17 14.17
N GLU A 205 24.05 -26.92 13.87
CA GLU A 205 25.43 -26.41 13.92
C GLU A 205 26.02 -26.52 15.33
N GLU A 206 25.24 -26.24 16.38
CA GLU A 206 25.67 -26.42 17.77
C GLU A 206 25.90 -27.88 18.12
N SER A 207 25.04 -28.78 17.66
CA SER A 207 25.17 -30.22 17.89
C SER A 207 26.43 -30.78 17.19
N TYR A 208 26.68 -30.39 15.94
CA TYR A 208 27.91 -30.73 15.22
C TYR A 208 29.15 -30.19 15.94
N ARG A 209 29.11 -28.95 16.45
CA ARG A 209 30.23 -28.35 17.20
C ARG A 209 30.54 -29.15 18.46
N LYS A 210 29.52 -29.52 19.26
CA LYS A 210 29.67 -30.33 20.47
C LYS A 210 30.23 -31.72 20.18
N LEU A 211 29.75 -32.38 19.12
CA LEU A 211 30.27 -33.69 18.70
C LEU A 211 31.75 -33.62 18.34
N ARG A 212 32.14 -32.60 17.56
CA ARG A 212 33.54 -32.39 17.18
C ARG A 212 34.44 -32.12 18.37
N GLU A 213 34.00 -31.30 19.33
CA GLU A 213 34.75 -31.03 20.56
C GLU A 213 34.95 -32.31 21.38
N LEU A 214 33.94 -33.18 21.47
CA LEU A 214 34.04 -34.48 22.15
C LEU A 214 35.03 -35.42 21.44
N ASP A 215 35.01 -35.48 20.11
CA ASP A 215 35.95 -36.29 19.33
C ASP A 215 37.39 -35.79 19.49
N GLU A 216 37.62 -34.48 19.48
CA GLU A 216 38.94 -33.88 19.72
C GLU A 216 39.45 -34.18 21.13
N LEU A 217 38.59 -34.10 22.16
CA LEU A 217 38.94 -34.48 23.53
C LEU A 217 39.27 -35.97 23.64
N LYS A 218 38.49 -36.85 22.99
CA LYS A 218 38.71 -38.30 23.02
C LYS A 218 40.00 -38.71 22.30
N SER A 219 40.40 -37.99 21.26
CA SER A 219 41.66 -38.23 20.53
C SER A 219 42.93 -37.86 21.31
N ARG A 220 42.79 -37.09 22.41
CA ARG A 220 43.90 -36.65 23.27
C ARG A 220 44.21 -37.59 24.44
N PHE A 221 43.37 -38.59 24.70
CA PHE A 221 43.57 -39.63 25.72
C PHE A 221 43.91 -40.97 25.06
#